data_AF-A0A6G0LHQ3-F1
#
_entry.id   AF-A0A6G0LHQ3-F1
#
_cell.length_a   1.000
_cell.length_b   1.000
_cell.length_c   1.000
_cell.angle_alpha   90.00
_cell.angle_beta   90.00
_cell.angle_gamma   90.00
#
_symmetry.space_group_name_H-M   'P 1'
#
loop_
_entity.id
_entity.type
_entity.pdbx_description
1 polymer ?
#
loop_
_entity_poly.entity_id
_entity_poly.type
_entity_poly.pdbx_seq_one_letter_code
_entity_poly.pdbx_strand_id
1 'polypeptide(L)'
;MFHQEGPDKTDCRGTGVMDPGGDMIRTLGVMGMAQATMAGLKYSYCGQMKKLTWLLEQKHAEAREHGTPAFKPVCVTCQKQVKGRKFGEFGRSSSTCKLCFGAVCSSCKIPKKLSFIAADLEMVQRKVTFCAKCLMEATHMDTEEAARVQFVYKHTVTSSVYGSSGRCSVESTRSDSTMNGL
;
A
#
# COMPACT_ATOMS: atom_id res chain seq x y z
N MET A 1 -17.01 -15.75 -6.17
CA MET A 1 -16.04 -16.56 -6.91
C MET A 1 -15.10 -15.67 -7.70
N PHE A 2 -13.80 -15.94 -7.60
CA PHE A 2 -12.76 -15.25 -8.35
C PHE A 2 -12.26 -16.19 -9.46
N HIS A 3 -12.11 -15.68 -10.67
CA HIS A 3 -11.65 -16.44 -11.83
C HIS A 3 -10.56 -15.65 -12.55
N GLN A 4 -9.37 -16.22 -12.72
CA GLN A 4 -8.29 -15.56 -13.44
C GLN A 4 -8.50 -15.71 -14.96
N GLU A 5 -8.68 -14.58 -15.65
CA GLU A 5 -8.81 -14.56 -17.12
C GLU A 5 -7.46 -14.27 -17.82
N GLY A 6 -6.47 -13.78 -17.08
CA GLY A 6 -5.13 -13.52 -17.58
C GLY A 6 -4.17 -13.10 -16.45
N PRO A 7 -2.88 -12.86 -16.77
CA PRO A 7 -1.86 -12.55 -15.77
C PRO A 7 -2.22 -11.39 -14.84
N ASP A 8 -2.90 -10.37 -15.35
CA ASP A 8 -3.31 -9.18 -14.59
C ASP A 8 -4.83 -8.96 -14.59
N LYS A 9 -5.61 -9.99 -14.93
CA LYS A 9 -7.07 -9.88 -15.05
C LYS A 9 -7.76 -10.99 -14.26
N THR A 10 -8.52 -10.59 -13.25
CA THR A 10 -9.35 -11.49 -12.45
C THR A 10 -10.79 -11.04 -12.56
N ASP A 11 -11.65 -11.92 -13.06
CA ASP A 11 -13.09 -11.75 -13.01
C ASP A 11 -13.61 -12.13 -11.62
N CYS A 12 -14.48 -11.27 -11.07
CA CYS A 12 -14.98 -11.38 -9.71
C CYS A 12 -16.51 -11.41 -9.77
N ARG A 13 -17.10 -12.58 -9.53
CA ARG A 13 -18.56 -12.75 -9.48
C ARG A 13 -19.01 -12.98 -8.05
N GLY A 14 -19.88 -12.13 -7.53
CA GLY A 14 -20.43 -12.25 -6.18
C GLY A 14 -21.94 -12.12 -6.23
N THR A 15 -22.62 -13.04 -5.56
CA THR A 15 -24.08 -13.02 -5.40
C THR A 15 -24.38 -12.95 -3.91
N GLY A 16 -25.36 -12.13 -3.52
CA GLY A 16 -25.79 -11.98 -2.14
C GLY A 16 -27.30 -11.88 -2.08
N VAL A 17 -27.89 -12.47 -1.04
CA VAL A 17 -29.31 -12.34 -0.72
C VAL A 17 -29.40 -11.51 0.56
N MET A 18 -30.28 -10.51 0.57
CA MET A 18 -30.57 -9.68 1.74
C MET A 18 -32.09 -9.70 1.95
N ASP A 19 -32.51 -10.00 3.18
CA ASP A 19 -33.86 -9.69 3.62
C ASP A 19 -33.84 -8.29 4.26
N PRO A 20 -34.54 -7.30 3.68
CA PRO A 20 -34.56 -5.95 4.24
C PRO A 20 -35.02 -5.90 5.69
N GLY A 21 -36.00 -6.73 6.09
CA GLY A 21 -36.71 -6.61 7.37
C GLY A 21 -37.34 -5.22 7.63
N GLY A 22 -38.43 -5.17 8.41
CA GLY A 22 -39.02 -3.89 8.84
C GLY A 22 -39.44 -2.94 7.71
N ASP A 23 -39.33 -1.63 7.94
CA ASP A 23 -39.83 -0.56 7.04
C ASP A 23 -38.84 -0.12 5.95
N MET A 24 -37.78 -0.89 5.68
CA MET A 24 -36.82 -0.51 4.64
C MET A 24 -37.47 -0.60 3.25
N ILE A 25 -37.51 0.53 2.54
CA ILE A 25 -38.02 0.62 1.17
C ILE A 25 -37.21 -0.31 0.26
N ARG A 26 -37.85 -1.32 -0.33
CA ARG A 26 -37.22 -2.33 -1.20
C ARG A 26 -36.24 -1.74 -2.22
N THR A 27 -36.62 -0.65 -2.88
CA THR A 27 -35.77 0.02 -3.89
C THR A 27 -34.47 0.56 -3.27
N LEU A 28 -34.53 1.15 -2.07
CA LEU A 28 -33.33 1.61 -1.36
C LEU A 28 -32.47 0.43 -0.91
N GLY A 29 -33.09 -0.67 -0.47
CA GLY A 29 -32.38 -1.91 -0.14
C GLY A 29 -31.60 -2.47 -1.35
N VAL A 30 -32.25 -2.59 -2.51
CA VAL A 30 -31.60 -3.04 -3.76
C VAL A 30 -30.45 -2.11 -4.18
N MET A 31 -30.64 -0.79 -4.09
CA MET A 31 -29.57 0.17 -4.40
C MET A 31 -28.39 0.05 -3.42
N GLY A 32 -28.68 -0.14 -2.12
CA GLY A 32 -27.67 -0.37 -1.09
C GLY A 32 -26.87 -1.65 -1.35
N MET A 33 -27.53 -2.75 -1.72
CA MET A 33 -26.87 -3.99 -2.12
C MET A 33 -25.97 -3.79 -3.33
N ALA A 34 -26.47 -3.13 -4.38
CA ALA A 34 -25.69 -2.84 -5.57
C ALA A 34 -24.43 -2.03 -5.24
N GLN A 35 -24.55 -1.01 -4.37
CA GLN A 35 -23.40 -0.25 -3.89
C GLN A 35 -22.43 -1.10 -3.07
N ALA A 36 -22.91 -1.95 -2.17
CA ALA A 36 -22.06 -2.84 -1.37
C ALA A 36 -21.27 -3.81 -2.26
N THR A 37 -21.92 -4.42 -3.26
CA THR A 37 -21.26 -5.29 -4.24
C THR A 37 -20.25 -4.51 -5.09
N MET A 38 -20.61 -3.30 -5.57
CA MET A 38 -19.70 -2.45 -6.34
C MET A 38 -18.51 -1.92 -5.52
N ALA A 39 -18.66 -1.76 -4.20
CA ALA A 39 -17.54 -1.41 -3.33
C ALA A 39 -16.45 -2.50 -3.38
N GLY A 40 -16.85 -3.76 -3.52
CA GLY A 40 -15.98 -4.92 -3.81
C GLY A 40 -15.05 -4.70 -5.00
N LEU A 41 -15.54 -4.07 -6.08
CA LEU A 41 -14.75 -3.82 -7.30
C LEU A 41 -13.62 -2.80 -7.07
N LYS A 42 -13.79 -1.88 -6.10
CA LYS A 42 -12.75 -0.91 -5.71
C LYS A 42 -11.59 -1.58 -4.98
N TYR A 43 -11.74 -2.81 -4.48
CA TYR A 43 -10.67 -3.51 -3.77
C TYR A 43 -9.49 -3.86 -4.67
N SER A 44 -9.67 -3.99 -5.99
CA SER A 44 -8.53 -4.19 -6.90
C SER A 44 -7.53 -3.05 -6.78
N TYR A 45 -7.99 -1.80 -6.87
CA TYR A 45 -7.12 -0.63 -6.70
C TYR A 45 -6.53 -0.55 -5.29
N CYS A 46 -7.33 -0.78 -4.25
CA CYS A 46 -6.85 -0.79 -2.86
C CYS A 46 -5.78 -1.84 -2.62
N GLY A 47 -5.93 -3.04 -3.20
CA GLY A 47 -4.96 -4.12 -3.15
C GLY A 47 -3.66 -3.74 -3.84
N GLN A 48 -3.73 -3.14 -5.03
CA GLN A 48 -2.54 -2.63 -5.73
C GLN A 48 -1.82 -1.54 -4.93
N MET A 49 -2.54 -0.62 -4.27
CA MET A 49 -1.91 0.39 -3.42
C MET A 49 -1.29 -0.21 -2.16
N LYS A 50 -1.90 -1.25 -1.59
CA LYS A 50 -1.33 -2.00 -0.47
C LYS A 50 -0.06 -2.74 -0.87
N LYS A 51 -0.04 -3.43 -2.02
CA LYS A 51 1.19 -4.05 -2.57
C LYS A 51 2.30 -3.02 -2.72
N LEU A 52 1.97 -1.86 -3.28
CA LEU A 52 2.93 -0.77 -3.49
C LEU A 52 3.46 -0.21 -2.16
N THR A 53 2.61 -0.15 -1.13
CA THR A 53 2.99 0.26 0.23
C THR A 53 3.93 -0.74 0.88
N TRP A 54 3.60 -2.03 0.80
CA TRP A 54 4.44 -3.10 1.36
C TRP A 54 5.81 -3.18 0.68
N LEU A 55 5.86 -3.10 -0.66
CA LEU A 55 7.12 -3.11 -1.40
C LEU A 55 7.97 -1.88 -1.08
N LEU A 56 7.32 -0.73 -0.84
CA LEU A 56 7.99 0.48 -0.39
C LEU A 56 8.65 0.27 0.97
N GLU A 57 7.94 -0.30 1.93
CA GLU A 57 8.47 -0.60 3.26
C GLU A 57 9.68 -1.54 3.20
N GLN A 58 9.57 -2.63 2.42
CA GLN A 58 10.66 -3.57 2.15
C GLN A 58 11.92 -2.86 1.61
N LYS A 59 11.78 -2.11 0.51
CA LYS A 59 12.93 -1.42 -0.12
C LYS A 59 13.53 -0.34 0.75
N HIS A 60 12.72 0.31 1.59
CA HIS A 60 13.21 1.28 2.55
C HIS A 60 13.90 0.64 3.75
N ALA A 61 13.46 -0.54 4.20
CA ALA A 61 14.17 -1.31 5.22
C ALA A 61 15.53 -1.79 4.69
N GLU A 62 15.57 -2.40 3.50
CA GLU A 62 16.82 -2.81 2.84
C GLU A 62 17.80 -1.63 2.69
N ALA A 63 17.30 -0.45 2.30
CA ALA A 63 18.12 0.75 2.14
C ALA A 63 18.63 1.35 3.46
N ARG A 64 17.97 1.08 4.59
CA ARG A 64 18.48 1.49 5.91
C ARG A 64 19.66 0.64 6.35
N GLU A 65 19.66 -0.64 5.97
CA GLU A 65 20.71 -1.59 6.31
C GLU A 65 21.91 -1.49 5.36
N HIS A 66 21.66 -1.42 4.05
CA HIS A 66 22.70 -1.50 3.01
C HIS A 66 23.03 -0.15 2.36
N GLY A 67 22.31 0.92 2.73
CA GLY A 67 22.40 2.22 2.09
C GLY A 67 21.63 2.30 0.76
N THR A 68 21.42 3.53 0.27
CA THR A 68 20.80 3.75 -1.03
C THR A 68 21.83 3.75 -2.16
N PRO A 69 21.47 3.28 -3.38
CA PRO A 69 22.33 3.39 -4.54
C PRO A 69 22.81 4.83 -4.80
N ALA A 70 24.02 4.98 -5.35
CA ALA A 70 24.58 6.29 -5.69
C ALA A 70 23.65 7.04 -6.67
N PHE A 71 23.33 8.29 -6.34
CA PHE A 71 22.43 9.12 -7.14
C PHE A 71 23.06 9.47 -8.49
N LYS A 72 22.37 9.13 -9.58
CA LYS A 72 22.72 9.54 -10.93
C LYS A 72 21.66 10.52 -11.45
N PRO A 73 22.04 11.69 -11.99
CA PRO A 73 21.08 12.68 -12.51
C PRO A 73 20.49 12.27 -13.88
N VAL A 74 20.29 10.98 -14.12
CA VAL A 74 19.77 10.42 -15.36
C VAL A 74 18.43 9.74 -15.07
N CYS A 75 17.41 10.04 -15.87
CA CYS A 75 16.08 9.51 -15.64
C CYS A 75 16.07 7.99 -15.86
N VAL A 76 15.68 7.21 -14.85
CA VAL A 76 15.62 5.74 -14.93
C VAL A 76 14.62 5.19 -15.95
N THR A 77 13.74 6.03 -16.51
CA THR A 77 12.72 5.62 -17.48
C THR A 77 13.09 6.02 -18.91
N CYS A 78 13.44 7.28 -19.14
CA CYS A 78 13.72 7.79 -20.49
C CYS A 78 15.19 8.08 -20.76
N GLN A 79 16.08 7.83 -19.80
CA GLN A 79 17.54 8.09 -19.86
C GLN A 79 17.95 9.54 -20.15
N LYS A 80 17.00 10.49 -20.12
CA LYS A 80 17.30 11.92 -20.24
C LYS A 80 17.95 12.45 -18.97
N GLN A 81 18.89 13.37 -19.13
CA GLN A 81 19.47 14.11 -18.01
C GLN A 81 18.36 14.86 -17.27
N VAL A 82 18.25 14.60 -15.97
CA VAL A 82 17.38 15.33 -15.06
C VAL A 82 18.19 16.52 -14.58
N LYS A 83 17.64 17.74 -14.67
CA LYS A 83 18.29 18.95 -14.14
C LYS A 83 18.72 18.67 -12.69
N GLY A 84 20.03 18.49 -12.52
CA GLY A 84 20.63 18.10 -11.25
C GLY A 84 20.53 19.23 -10.24
N ARG A 85 20.52 18.89 -8.95
CA ARG A 85 20.71 19.86 -7.87
C ARG A 85 22.05 20.55 -8.10
N LYS A 86 22.04 21.85 -8.38
CA LYS A 86 23.15 22.69 -7.92
C LYS A 86 22.96 22.80 -6.40
N PHE A 87 24.00 22.42 -5.66
CA PHE A 87 24.08 22.56 -4.21
C PHE A 87 23.81 24.05 -3.89
N GLY A 88 22.62 24.40 -3.37
CA GLY A 88 22.29 25.78 -2.98
C GLY A 88 20.88 26.31 -3.30
N GLU A 89 20.10 25.69 -4.20
CA GLU A 89 18.81 26.30 -4.62
C GLU A 89 17.59 25.49 -4.11
N PHE A 90 17.02 25.95 -3.00
CA PHE A 90 15.73 25.50 -2.46
C PHE A 90 14.60 25.86 -3.46
N GLY A 91 14.09 24.90 -4.23
CA GLY A 91 12.80 25.16 -4.90
C GLY A 91 12.32 24.20 -5.97
N ARG A 92 13.18 23.41 -6.61
CA ARG A 92 12.73 22.45 -7.65
C ARG A 92 13.27 21.06 -7.39
N SER A 93 12.49 20.28 -6.64
CA SER A 93 12.76 18.88 -6.31
C SER A 93 12.83 18.03 -7.57
N SER A 94 14.03 17.57 -7.93
CA SER A 94 14.19 16.41 -8.80
C SER A 94 13.42 15.25 -8.16
N SER A 95 12.34 14.80 -8.77
CA SER A 95 11.56 13.69 -8.24
C SER A 95 12.37 12.40 -8.37
N THR A 96 12.58 11.70 -7.26
CA THR A 96 13.16 10.35 -7.28
C THR A 96 12.05 9.30 -7.16
N CYS A 97 12.24 8.16 -7.79
CA CYS A 97 11.40 6.99 -7.55
C CYS A 97 11.68 6.49 -6.12
N LYS A 98 10.65 6.26 -5.32
CA LYS A 98 10.82 5.79 -3.93
C LYS A 98 11.05 4.29 -3.79
N LEU A 99 10.99 3.52 -4.88
CA LEU A 99 11.33 2.09 -4.89
C LEU A 99 12.79 1.83 -5.29
N CYS A 100 13.23 2.40 -6.41
CA CYS A 100 14.59 2.18 -6.91
C CYS A 100 15.57 3.34 -6.61
N PHE A 101 15.12 4.38 -5.90
CA PHE A 101 15.88 5.58 -5.54
C PHE A 101 16.44 6.41 -6.71
N GLY A 102 16.21 6.01 -7.96
CA GLY A 102 16.72 6.69 -9.14
C GLY A 102 15.98 7.99 -9.49
N ALA A 103 16.64 8.85 -10.27
CA ALA A 103 16.06 10.11 -10.73
C ALA A 103 14.94 9.88 -11.75
N VAL A 104 13.91 10.73 -11.69
CA VAL A 104 12.77 10.70 -12.61
C VAL A 104 12.47 12.11 -13.08
N CYS A 105 12.41 12.32 -14.39
CA CYS A 105 12.05 13.61 -14.97
C CYS A 105 10.57 13.93 -14.76
N SER A 106 10.17 15.18 -15.00
CA SER A 106 8.79 15.64 -14.81
C SER A 106 7.76 14.91 -15.66
N SER A 107 8.14 14.40 -16.84
CA SER A 107 7.25 13.64 -17.73
C SER A 107 7.14 12.16 -17.37
N CYS A 108 8.14 11.59 -16.68
CA CYS A 108 8.15 10.18 -16.29
C CYS A 108 7.73 9.95 -14.83
N LYS A 109 7.51 11.01 -14.05
CA LYS A 109 7.09 10.88 -12.65
C LYS A 109 5.65 10.41 -12.59
N ILE A 110 5.41 9.32 -11.87
CA ILE A 110 4.07 8.78 -11.66
C ILE A 110 3.75 8.91 -10.17
N PRO A 111 3.00 9.95 -9.76
CA PRO A 111 2.58 10.09 -8.37
C PRO A 111 1.43 9.13 -8.05
N LYS A 112 1.54 8.40 -6.94
CA LYS A 112 0.44 7.63 -6.35
C LYS A 112 0.19 8.09 -4.92
N LYS A 113 -1.07 8.09 -4.52
CA LYS A 113 -1.46 8.36 -3.14
C LYS A 113 -1.51 7.04 -2.39
N LEU A 114 -0.67 6.89 -1.39
CA LEU A 114 -0.62 5.71 -0.53
C LEU A 114 -1.15 6.07 0.86
N SER A 115 -1.84 5.13 1.48
CA SER A 115 -2.40 5.28 2.83
C SER A 115 -1.56 4.48 3.82
N PHE A 116 -1.21 5.11 4.93
CA PHE A 116 -0.40 4.54 6.00
C PHE A 116 -1.15 4.73 7.32
N ILE A 117 -0.97 3.80 8.27
CA ILE A 117 -1.45 3.99 9.64
C ILE A 117 -0.29 4.62 10.42
N ALA A 118 -0.52 5.80 10.99
CA ALA A 118 0.45 6.50 11.82
C ALA A 118 0.46 5.96 13.27
N ALA A 119 1.43 6.39 14.08
CA ALA A 119 1.60 5.90 15.44
C ALA A 119 0.43 6.23 16.38
N ASP A 120 -0.35 7.25 16.03
CA ASP A 120 -1.60 7.67 16.65
C ASP A 120 -2.83 6.86 16.18
N LEU A 121 -2.61 5.80 15.38
CA LEU A 121 -3.63 4.96 14.74
C LEU A 121 -4.46 5.67 13.66
N GLU A 122 -4.10 6.89 13.28
CA GLU A 122 -4.78 7.64 12.23
C GLU A 122 -4.30 7.22 10.83
N MET A 123 -5.23 7.22 9.87
CA MET A 123 -4.89 6.95 8.48
C MET A 123 -4.35 8.21 7.80
N VAL A 124 -3.06 8.21 7.47
CA VAL A 124 -2.40 9.30 6.77
C VAL A 124 -2.18 8.95 5.31
N GLN A 125 -2.62 9.82 4.40
CA GLN A 125 -2.39 9.66 2.96
C GLN A 125 -1.20 10.50 2.49
N ARG A 126 -0.22 9.88 1.82
CA ARG A 126 0.96 10.57 1.28
C ARG A 126 1.10 10.37 -0.22
N LYS A 127 1.51 11.44 -0.91
CA LYS A 127 1.81 11.41 -2.35
C LYS A 127 3.25 10.93 -2.55
N VAL A 128 3.40 9.75 -3.12
CA VAL A 128 4.69 9.08 -3.36
C VAL A 128 4.96 9.02 -4.87
N THR A 129 6.21 9.22 -5.29
CA THR A 129 6.57 9.19 -6.72
C THR A 129 7.24 7.87 -7.09
N PHE A 130 6.80 7.30 -8.21
CA PHE A 130 7.33 6.07 -8.79
C PHE A 130 7.74 6.29 -10.25
N CYS A 131 8.62 5.43 -10.75
CA CYS A 131 8.85 5.26 -12.20
C CYS A 131 7.94 4.15 -12.75
N ALA A 132 7.74 4.12 -14.06
CA ALA A 132 6.86 3.13 -14.70
C ALA A 132 7.32 1.69 -14.43
N LYS A 133 8.62 1.43 -14.51
CA LYS A 133 9.21 0.09 -14.29
C LYS A 133 8.84 -0.47 -12.90
N CYS A 134 9.12 0.27 -11.84
CA CYS A 134 8.82 -0.21 -10.48
C CYS A 134 7.32 -0.30 -10.20
N LEU A 135 6.50 0.53 -10.85
CA LEU A 135 5.04 0.43 -10.72
C LEU A 135 4.52 -0.87 -11.37
N MET A 136 5.03 -1.22 -12.56
CA MET A 136 4.68 -2.47 -13.24
C MET A 136 5.14 -3.68 -12.44
N GLU A 137 6.38 -3.67 -11.94
CA GLU A 137 6.91 -4.75 -11.09
C GLU A 137 5.99 -4.96 -9.87
N ALA A 138 5.62 -3.88 -9.17
CA ALA A 138 4.72 -3.95 -8.01
C ALA A 138 3.33 -4.51 -8.36
N THR A 139 2.79 -4.21 -9.55
CA THR A 139 1.47 -4.73 -9.96
C THR A 139 1.51 -6.22 -10.30
N HIS A 140 2.62 -6.68 -10.88
CA HIS A 140 2.83 -8.09 -11.25
C HIS A 140 3.36 -8.96 -10.10
N MET A 141 3.71 -8.39 -8.94
CA MET A 141 4.09 -9.19 -7.76
C MET A 141 2.94 -10.10 -7.35
N ASP A 142 3.27 -11.35 -6.99
CA ASP A 142 2.27 -12.30 -6.51
C ASP A 142 1.49 -11.72 -5.32
N THR A 143 0.16 -11.77 -5.42
CA THR A 143 -0.75 -11.32 -4.38
C THR A 143 -0.61 -12.10 -3.08
N GLU A 144 -0.16 -13.36 -3.14
CA GLU A 144 -0.18 -14.26 -1.99
C GLU A 144 0.75 -13.76 -0.87
N GLU A 145 1.99 -13.39 -1.18
CA GLU A 145 2.95 -12.99 -0.16
C GLU A 145 2.57 -11.66 0.52
N ALA A 146 2.10 -10.69 -0.27
CA ALA A 146 1.59 -9.43 0.27
C ALA A 146 0.32 -9.64 1.14
N ALA A 147 -0.56 -10.57 0.75
CA ALA A 147 -1.75 -10.91 1.52
C ALA A 147 -1.39 -11.68 2.80
N ARG A 148 -0.48 -12.65 2.72
CA ARG A 148 0.00 -13.47 3.85
C ARG A 148 0.59 -12.57 4.94
N VAL A 149 1.37 -11.57 4.57
CA VAL A 149 1.92 -10.60 5.53
C VAL A 149 0.81 -9.82 6.26
N GLN A 150 -0.30 -9.49 5.60
CA GLN A 150 -1.42 -8.78 6.25
C GLN A 150 -2.34 -9.68 7.08
N PHE A 151 -2.51 -10.94 6.70
CA PHE A 151 -3.42 -11.88 7.38
C PHE A 151 -2.74 -12.66 8.52
N VAL A 152 -1.47 -13.04 8.38
CA VAL A 152 -0.74 -13.87 9.35
C VAL A 152 -0.09 -13.03 10.43
N TYR A 153 0.43 -11.85 10.07
CA TYR A 153 0.93 -10.90 11.03
C TYR A 153 -0.12 -9.80 11.18
N LYS A 154 -0.88 -9.84 12.27
CA LYS A 154 -1.42 -8.61 12.91
C LYS A 154 -0.23 -7.74 13.35
N HIS A 155 0.61 -7.34 12.41
CA HIS A 155 1.59 -6.32 12.66
C HIS A 155 0.78 -5.04 12.71
N THR A 156 0.30 -4.71 13.92
CA THR A 156 0.25 -3.32 14.35
C THR A 156 1.66 -2.82 14.06
N VAL A 157 1.84 -2.21 12.89
CA VAL A 157 3.11 -1.57 12.55
C VAL A 157 3.21 -0.45 13.55
N THR A 158 3.90 -0.70 14.66
CA THR A 158 4.60 0.35 15.38
C THR A 158 5.52 0.93 14.33
N SER A 159 5.06 1.98 13.67
CA SER A 159 5.87 2.81 12.79
C SER A 159 6.83 3.59 13.69
N SER A 160 7.74 2.87 14.32
CA SER A 160 9.01 3.40 14.75
C SER A 160 9.76 3.68 13.45
N VAL A 161 9.58 4.88 12.93
CA VAL A 161 10.63 5.78 12.44
C VAL A 161 9.89 6.88 11.70
N TYR A 162 9.48 7.92 12.42
CA TYR A 162 10.02 9.28 12.28
C TYR A 162 9.79 10.02 13.62
N GLY A 163 10.79 9.97 14.50
CA GLY A 163 11.08 10.95 15.57
C GLY A 163 10.12 11.08 16.76
N SER A 164 10.38 10.35 17.86
CA SER A 164 10.49 10.92 19.22
C SER A 164 11.01 9.85 20.20
N SER A 165 11.96 10.22 21.05
CA SER A 165 12.50 9.39 22.12
C SER A 165 11.44 9.14 23.20
N GLY A 166 11.11 7.88 23.46
CA GLY A 166 10.32 7.48 24.62
C GLY A 166 10.23 5.97 24.72
N ARG A 167 10.97 5.38 25.68
CA ARG A 167 10.90 3.96 26.00
C ARG A 167 9.63 3.68 26.81
N CYS A 168 8.81 2.73 26.38
CA CYS A 168 7.91 2.01 27.28
C CYS A 168 7.87 0.53 26.89
N SER A 169 8.37 -0.31 27.80
CA SER A 169 8.16 -1.76 27.79
C SER A 169 6.73 -2.07 28.21
N VAL A 170 6.09 -3.08 27.62
CA VAL A 170 4.97 -3.77 28.27
C VAL A 170 5.03 -5.26 28.02
N GLU A 171 5.00 -5.96 29.14
CA GLU A 171 5.02 -7.40 29.37
C GLU A 171 3.71 -8.05 28.87
N SER A 172 3.81 -9.22 28.24
CA SER A 172 2.64 -9.98 27.78
C SER A 172 2.29 -11.08 28.77
N THR A 173 1.15 -10.96 29.46
CA THR A 173 0.55 -12.07 30.19
C THR A 173 -0.47 -12.78 29.29
N ARG A 174 -0.21 -14.04 28.95
CA ARG A 174 -1.16 -14.95 28.30
C ARG A 174 -2.08 -15.55 29.36
N SER A 175 -3.39 -15.44 29.19
CA SER A 175 -4.37 -16.22 29.95
C SER A 175 -4.78 -17.44 29.14
N ASP A 176 -4.38 -18.62 29.61
CA ASP A 176 -4.82 -19.92 29.13
C ASP A 176 -6.17 -20.25 29.81
N SER A 177 -7.16 -20.70 29.04
CA SER A 177 -8.48 -21.09 29.57
C SER A 177 -8.73 -22.56 29.27
N THR A 178 -8.44 -23.40 30.27
CA THR A 178 -8.73 -24.82 30.27
C THR A 178 -10.23 -25.03 30.48
N MET A 179 -10.87 -25.75 29.56
CA MET A 179 -12.26 -26.17 29.66
C MET A 179 -12.32 -27.42 30.54
N ASN A 180 -12.84 -27.31 31.77
CA ASN A 180 -13.22 -28.47 32.57
C ASN A 180 -14.73 -28.68 32.47
N GLY A 181 -15.10 -29.90 32.09
CA GLY A 181 -16.48 -30.35 32.00
C GLY A 181 -17.12 -30.64 33.36
N LEU A 182 -18.44 -30.68 33.31
CA LEU A 182 -19.34 -31.57 34.06
C LEU A 182 -20.64 -31.66 33.24
#